data_AF-B8ITS1-F1
#
_entry.id   AF-B8ITS1-F1
#
_cell.length_a   1.000
_cell.length_b   1.000
_cell.length_c   1.000
_cell.angle_alpha   90.00
_cell.angle_beta   90.00
_cell.angle_gamma   90.00
#
_symmetry.space_group_name_H-M   'P 1'
#
loop_
_entity.id
_entity.type
_entity.pdbx_description
1 polymer ?
#
loop_
_entity_poly.entity_id
_entity_poly.type
_entity_poly.pdbx_seq_one_letter_code
_entity_poly.pdbx_strand_id
1 'polypeptide(L)'
;MLGTTAPQAVRHNIRSRRAHAAREAAERPVLPLPTIIIVEACGYDTALANPGAVVLDRAYRCLRCGRHRLDLRQVGTFELLAFLFGERVGLAVSRAEAMAAARPGKPMSDARQSQLVRRANAVLARLHLHIETIWGGSLRLVAIPGDA
;
A
#
# COMPACT_ATOMS: atom_id res chain seq x y z
N MET A 1 16.28 41.36 18.07
CA MET A 1 15.07 40.87 17.38
C MET A 1 15.50 40.05 16.17
N LEU A 2 15.46 38.73 16.25
CA LEU A 2 15.84 37.83 15.15
C LEU A 2 14.58 37.10 14.68
N GLY A 3 13.90 37.66 13.68
CA GLY A 3 12.79 37.01 13.00
C GLY A 3 13.32 35.98 12.03
N THR A 4 13.33 34.71 12.40
CA THR A 4 13.70 33.59 11.53
C THR A 4 12.63 33.41 10.44
N THR A 5 12.76 34.11 9.32
CA THR A 5 11.99 33.88 8.09
C THR A 5 12.52 32.67 7.35
N ALA A 6 12.35 31.48 7.92
CA ALA A 6 12.44 30.24 7.14
C ALA A 6 11.31 29.30 7.56
N PRO A 7 10.14 29.40 6.91
CA PRO A 7 9.51 28.12 6.52
C PRO A 7 8.66 28.12 5.24
N GLN A 8 8.32 29.25 4.61
CA GLN A 8 7.32 29.25 3.54
C GLN A 8 7.85 28.75 2.19
N ALA A 9 9.00 29.24 1.73
CA ALA A 9 9.58 28.84 0.44
C ALA A 9 9.94 27.34 0.39
N VAL A 10 10.51 26.81 1.48
CA VAL A 10 10.86 25.38 1.59
C VAL A 10 9.62 24.48 1.56
N ARG A 11 8.55 24.86 2.29
CA ARG A 11 7.28 24.12 2.27
C ARG A 11 6.60 24.15 0.90
N HIS A 12 6.69 25.28 0.19
CA HIS A 12 6.14 25.42 -1.15
C HIS A 12 6.87 24.51 -2.15
N ASN A 13 8.19 24.39 -2.03
CA ASN A 13 9.03 23.55 -2.89
C ASN A 13 8.82 22.04 -2.65
N ILE A 14 8.54 21.64 -1.40
CA ILE A 14 8.20 20.24 -1.06
C ILE A 14 6.82 19.88 -1.61
N ARG A 15 5.84 20.80 -1.53
CA ARG A 15 4.48 20.57 -2.07
C ARG A 15 4.49 20.46 -3.59
N SER A 16 5.21 21.33 -4.29
CA SER A 16 5.32 21.28 -5.75
C SER A 16 6.00 20.00 -6.23
N ARG A 17 7.11 19.58 -5.61
CA ARG A 17 7.79 18.32 -5.95
C ARG A 17 6.92 17.09 -5.72
N ARG A 18 6.17 17.03 -4.62
CA ARG A 18 5.25 15.92 -4.34
C ARG A 18 4.09 15.87 -5.34
N ALA A 19 3.53 17.02 -5.70
CA ALA A 19 2.47 17.09 -6.70
C ALA A 19 2.97 16.66 -8.09
N HIS A 20 4.21 17.02 -8.45
CA HIS A 20 4.85 16.56 -9.69
C HIS A 20 5.08 15.05 -9.70
N ALA A 21 5.73 14.50 -8.66
CA ALA A 21 5.98 13.06 -8.54
C ALA A 21 4.69 12.23 -8.55
N ALA A 22 3.61 12.75 -7.97
CA ALA A 22 2.31 12.10 -7.98
C ALA A 22 1.64 12.11 -9.37
N ARG A 23 1.92 13.12 -10.21
CA ARG A 23 1.51 13.15 -11.63
C ARG A 23 2.30 12.14 -12.45
N GLU A 24 3.62 12.16 -12.32
CA GLU A 24 4.51 11.21 -13.02
C GLU A 24 4.17 9.76 -12.66
N ALA A 25 3.84 9.47 -11.39
CA ALA A 25 3.39 8.15 -10.97
C ALA A 25 2.08 7.73 -11.66
N ALA A 26 1.15 8.67 -11.89
CA ALA A 26 -0.10 8.37 -12.59
C ALA A 26 0.14 7.96 -14.06
N GLU A 27 1.14 8.58 -14.70
CA GLU A 27 1.51 8.37 -16.11
C GLU A 27 2.46 7.19 -16.32
N ARG A 28 3.08 6.66 -15.25
CA ARG A 28 4.06 5.57 -15.31
C ARG A 28 3.41 4.26 -15.80
N PRO A 29 4.06 3.52 -16.73
CA PRO A 29 3.65 2.16 -17.10
C PRO A 29 3.62 1.25 -15.88
N VAL A 30 2.51 0.54 -15.67
CA VAL A 30 2.32 -0.36 -14.54
C VAL A 30 2.68 -1.79 -14.96
N LEU A 31 3.59 -2.42 -14.21
CA LEU A 31 3.90 -3.84 -14.39
C LEU A 31 2.68 -4.71 -14.04
N PRO A 32 2.49 -5.86 -14.70
CA PRO A 32 1.37 -6.75 -14.39
C PRO A 32 1.44 -7.18 -12.92
N LEU A 33 0.31 -7.06 -12.22
CA LEU A 33 0.20 -7.52 -10.85
C LEU A 33 0.23 -9.06 -10.81
N PRO A 34 0.85 -9.67 -9.80
CA PRO A 34 0.71 -11.10 -9.57
C PRO A 34 -0.76 -11.44 -9.30
N THR A 35 -1.12 -12.70 -9.50
CA THR A 35 -2.43 -13.20 -9.06
C THR A 35 -2.56 -12.99 -7.56
N ILE A 36 -3.59 -12.26 -7.13
CA ILE A 36 -3.90 -12.05 -5.72
C ILE A 36 -5.12 -12.91 -5.37
N ILE A 37 -4.98 -13.74 -4.34
CA ILE A 37 -6.04 -14.64 -3.88
C ILE A 37 -6.34 -14.28 -2.43
N ILE A 38 -7.61 -14.03 -2.11
CA ILE A 38 -8.07 -13.80 -0.74
C ILE A 38 -8.82 -15.04 -0.28
N VAL A 39 -8.44 -15.57 0.88
CA VAL A 39 -9.11 -16.71 1.49
C VAL A 39 -9.49 -16.41 2.94
N GLU A 40 -10.61 -16.96 3.38
CA GLU A 40 -11.00 -16.89 4.79
C GLU A 40 -10.13 -17.80 5.65
N ALA A 41 -9.73 -18.98 5.14
CA ALA A 41 -8.84 -19.93 5.80
C ALA A 41 -8.05 -20.76 4.76
N CYS A 42 -7.15 -21.64 5.22
CA CYS A 42 -6.35 -22.55 4.40
C CYS A 42 -5.34 -21.87 3.44
N GLY A 43 -4.85 -20.67 3.78
CA GLY A 43 -3.96 -19.92 2.89
C GLY A 43 -2.63 -20.60 2.59
N TYR A 44 -2.18 -21.55 3.43
CA TYR A 44 -0.97 -22.34 3.14
C TYR A 44 -1.15 -23.27 1.95
N ASP A 45 -2.21 -24.08 1.95
CA ASP A 45 -2.48 -25.03 0.87
C ASP A 45 -2.79 -24.29 -0.44
N THR A 46 -3.52 -23.18 -0.36
CA THR A 46 -3.77 -22.30 -1.52
C THR A 46 -2.48 -21.73 -2.10
N ALA A 47 -1.53 -21.30 -1.26
CA ALA A 47 -0.25 -20.76 -1.70
C ALA A 47 0.67 -21.83 -2.30
N LEU A 48 0.60 -23.07 -1.81
CA LEU A 48 1.32 -24.20 -2.41
C LEU A 48 0.73 -24.60 -3.76
N ALA A 49 -0.60 -24.58 -3.90
CA ALA A 49 -1.29 -24.85 -5.16
C ALA A 49 -1.08 -23.73 -6.20
N ASN A 50 -0.74 -22.52 -5.76
CA ASN A 50 -0.52 -21.35 -6.62
C ASN A 50 0.82 -20.65 -6.27
N PRO A 51 1.98 -21.24 -6.59
CA PRO A 51 3.28 -20.73 -6.12
C PRO A 51 3.62 -19.30 -6.56
N GLY A 52 3.06 -18.83 -7.69
CA GLY A 52 3.23 -17.47 -8.20
C GLY A 52 2.19 -16.45 -7.72
N ALA A 53 1.22 -16.88 -6.90
CA ALA A 53 0.19 -16.01 -6.37
C ALA A 53 0.56 -15.44 -5.00
N VAL A 54 0.08 -14.23 -4.73
CA VAL A 54 0.05 -13.64 -3.40
C VAL A 54 -1.27 -14.01 -2.74
N VAL A 55 -1.21 -14.81 -1.68
CA VAL A 55 -2.39 -15.26 -0.94
C VAL A 55 -2.52 -14.46 0.35
N LEU A 56 -3.66 -13.78 0.53
CA LEU A 56 -4.05 -13.16 1.79
C LEU A 56 -4.95 -14.10 2.58
N ASP A 57 -4.45 -14.57 3.72
CA ASP A 57 -5.16 -15.44 4.65
C ASP A 57 -5.78 -14.59 5.77
N ARG A 58 -7.11 -14.49 5.79
CA ARG A 58 -7.85 -13.66 6.75
C ARG A 58 -7.86 -14.24 8.16
N ALA A 59 -8.09 -15.54 8.32
CA ALA A 59 -8.09 -16.21 9.62
C ALA A 59 -6.76 -16.01 10.36
N TYR A 60 -5.63 -16.13 9.65
CA TYR A 60 -4.30 -16.01 10.25
C TYR A 60 -3.67 -14.62 10.10
N ARG A 61 -4.35 -13.68 9.44
CA ARG A 61 -3.86 -12.31 9.15
C ARG A 61 -2.43 -12.32 8.62
N CYS A 62 -2.20 -13.05 7.54
CA CYS A 62 -0.89 -13.13 6.91
C CYS A 62 -0.97 -13.12 5.39
N LEU A 63 0.15 -12.74 4.77
CA LEU A 63 0.37 -12.92 3.34
C LEU A 63 1.25 -14.15 3.13
N ARG A 64 0.99 -14.86 2.04
CA ARG A 64 1.75 -16.04 1.63
C ARG A 64 2.10 -15.96 0.16
N CYS A 65 3.26 -16.50 -0.18
CA CYS A 65 3.73 -16.70 -1.54
C CYS A 65 4.54 -18.00 -1.55
N GLY A 66 4.01 -19.04 -2.18
CA GLY A 66 4.53 -20.40 -2.03
C GLY A 66 4.69 -20.81 -0.55
N ARG A 67 5.92 -21.10 -0.14
CA ARG A 67 6.25 -21.50 1.25
C ARG A 67 6.48 -20.31 2.19
N HIS A 68 6.62 -19.10 1.65
CA HIS A 68 6.90 -17.92 2.47
C HIS A 68 5.64 -17.41 3.15
N ARG A 69 5.81 -16.93 4.39
CA ARG A 69 4.75 -16.34 5.21
C ARG A 69 5.21 -14.99 5.74
N LEU A 70 4.34 -13.99 5.62
CA LEU A 70 4.53 -12.64 6.14
C LEU A 70 3.37 -12.31 7.08
N ASP A 71 3.64 -12.26 8.38
CA ASP A 71 2.62 -11.96 9.37
C ASP A 71 2.24 -10.48 9.41
N LEU A 72 0.94 -10.20 9.35
CA LEU A 72 0.38 -8.85 9.44
C LEU A 72 -0.13 -8.57 10.86
N ARG A 73 0.80 -8.48 11.82
CA ARG A 73 0.48 -8.30 13.26
C ARG A 73 -0.31 -7.03 13.56
N GLN A 74 -0.16 -6.01 12.73
CA GLN A 74 -0.83 -4.72 12.89
C GLN A 74 -2.17 -4.76 12.15
N VAL A 75 -3.28 -4.75 12.90
CA VAL A 75 -4.64 -4.83 12.36
C VAL A 75 -4.85 -3.80 11.24
N GLY A 76 -4.49 -2.53 11.45
CA GLY A 76 -4.67 -1.50 10.42
C GLY A 76 -3.88 -1.75 9.14
N THR A 77 -2.70 -2.38 9.22
CA THR A 77 -1.94 -2.77 8.03
C THR A 77 -2.63 -3.92 7.30
N PHE A 78 -3.13 -4.91 8.05
CA PHE A 78 -3.92 -6.00 7.49
C PHE A 78 -5.17 -5.49 6.78
N GLU A 79 -5.98 -4.67 7.43
CA GLU A 79 -7.22 -4.14 6.85
C GLU A 79 -6.95 -3.28 5.61
N LEU A 80 -5.88 -2.47 5.62
CA LEU A 80 -5.48 -1.69 4.43
C LEU A 80 -5.14 -2.62 3.25
N LEU A 81 -4.35 -3.66 3.48
CA LEU A 81 -3.95 -4.59 2.43
C LEU A 81 -5.14 -5.43 1.95
N ALA A 82 -6.00 -5.89 2.86
CA ALA A 82 -7.24 -6.60 2.53
C ALA A 82 -8.17 -5.77 1.64
N PHE A 83 -8.29 -4.48 1.93
CA PHE A 83 -9.06 -3.55 1.10
C PHE A 83 -8.46 -3.38 -0.30
N LEU A 84 -7.14 -3.16 -0.39
CA LEU A 84 -6.46 -2.97 -1.69
C LEU A 84 -6.42 -4.25 -2.54
N PHE A 85 -6.42 -5.42 -1.90
CA PHE A 85 -6.36 -6.72 -2.57
C PHE A 85 -7.73 -7.24 -3.03
N GLY A 86 -8.82 -6.62 -2.55
CA GLY A 86 -10.18 -6.98 -2.95
C GLY A 86 -10.56 -6.40 -4.31
N GLU A 87 -11.71 -5.74 -4.40
CA GLU A 87 -12.26 -5.21 -5.65
C GLU A 87 -11.48 -4.04 -6.27
N ARG A 88 -10.34 -3.66 -5.68
CA ARG A 88 -9.57 -2.47 -6.02
C ARG A 88 -8.15 -2.79 -6.50
N VAL A 89 -7.85 -4.04 -6.80
CA VAL A 89 -6.53 -4.47 -7.31
C VAL A 89 -6.19 -3.68 -8.58
N GLY A 90 -5.07 -2.96 -8.54
CA GLY A 90 -4.59 -2.14 -9.66
C GLY A 90 -5.37 -0.83 -9.90
N LEU A 91 -6.50 -0.62 -9.21
CA LEU A 91 -7.29 0.60 -9.33
C LEU A 91 -6.77 1.69 -8.39
N ALA A 92 -6.95 2.94 -8.80
CA ALA A 92 -6.73 4.08 -7.93
C ALA A 92 -7.89 4.20 -6.94
N VAL A 93 -7.58 4.28 -5.65
CA VAL A 93 -8.54 4.50 -4.56
C VAL A 93 -8.24 5.79 -3.83
N SER A 94 -9.26 6.47 -3.31
CA SER A 94 -9.00 7.66 -2.52
C SER A 94 -8.28 7.28 -1.22
N ARG A 95 -7.37 8.15 -0.75
CA ARG A 95 -6.72 7.92 0.53
C ARG A 95 -7.71 7.88 1.68
N ALA A 96 -8.75 8.72 1.65
CA ALA A 96 -9.77 8.74 2.69
C ALA A 96 -10.50 7.38 2.79
N GLU A 97 -10.89 6.80 1.66
CA GLU A 97 -11.53 5.47 1.59
C GLU A 97 -10.60 4.37 2.11
N ALA A 98 -9.34 4.35 1.65
CA ALA A 98 -8.37 3.37 2.12
C ALA A 98 -8.09 3.48 3.63
N MET A 99 -8.05 4.70 4.18
CA MET A 99 -7.85 4.91 5.62
C MET A 99 -9.11 4.57 6.44
N ALA A 100 -10.30 4.81 5.89
CA ALA A 100 -11.56 4.42 6.50
C ALA A 100 -11.70 2.89 6.58
N ALA A 101 -11.28 2.18 5.53
CA ALA A 101 -11.21 0.72 5.55
C ALA A 101 -10.19 0.21 6.58
N ALA A 102 -9.00 0.82 6.63
CA ALA A 102 -7.94 0.43 7.57
C ALA A 102 -8.31 0.70 9.04
N ARG A 103 -9.17 1.67 9.30
CA ARG A 103 -9.60 2.06 10.65
C ARG A 103 -10.99 2.70 10.64
N PRO A 104 -12.07 1.89 10.64
CA PRO A 104 -13.43 2.41 10.59
C PRO A 104 -13.75 3.34 11.78
N GLY A 105 -14.43 4.45 11.48
CA GLY A 105 -14.97 5.37 12.49
C GLY A 105 -13.96 6.18 13.30
N LYS A 106 -12.65 6.12 13.01
CA LYS A 106 -11.64 6.89 13.74
C LYS A 106 -10.76 7.69 12.79
N PRO A 107 -10.84 9.04 12.80
CA PRO A 107 -10.00 9.86 11.95
C PRO A 107 -8.51 9.62 12.23
N MET A 108 -7.70 9.76 11.19
CA MET A 108 -6.26 9.53 11.24
C MET A 108 -5.56 10.78 10.73
N SER A 109 -4.58 11.28 11.49
CA SER A 109 -3.74 12.39 11.04
C SER A 109 -2.90 11.98 9.83
N ASP A 110 -2.57 12.92 8.95
CA ASP A 110 -1.76 12.67 7.75
C ASP A 110 -0.45 11.94 8.04
N ALA A 111 0.18 12.26 9.18
CA ALA A 111 1.40 11.60 9.65
C ALA A 111 1.18 10.11 9.91
N ARG A 112 0.08 9.76 10.60
CA ARG A 112 -0.30 8.36 10.87
C ARG A 112 -0.70 7.63 9.60
N GLN A 113 -1.44 8.29 8.70
CA GLN A 113 -1.79 7.70 7.40
C GLN A 113 -0.51 7.37 6.60
N SER A 114 0.44 8.30 6.58
CA SER A 114 1.72 8.12 5.88
C SER A 114 2.60 7.06 6.53
N GLN A 115 2.51 6.89 7.84
CA GLN A 115 3.18 5.82 8.56
C GLN A 115 2.54 4.46 8.24
N LEU A 116 1.22 4.40 8.16
CA LEU A 116 0.50 3.17 7.80
C LEU A 116 0.86 2.70 6.38
N VAL A 117 0.81 3.59 5.39
CA VAL A 117 1.23 3.28 4.01
C VAL A 117 2.69 2.82 3.96
N ARG A 118 3.59 3.48 4.69
CA ARG A 118 5.01 3.05 4.78
C ARG A 118 5.16 1.64 5.37
N ARG A 119 4.40 1.29 6.41
CA ARG A 119 4.41 -0.06 6.99
C ARG A 119 3.87 -1.10 6.02
N ALA A 120 2.79 -0.80 5.31
CA ALA A 120 2.26 -1.67 4.27
C ALA A 120 3.30 -1.91 3.16
N ASN A 121 3.94 -0.85 2.66
CA ASN A 121 5.01 -0.96 1.65
C ASN A 121 6.22 -1.76 2.12
N ALA A 122 6.58 -1.71 3.40
CA ALA A 122 7.66 -2.55 3.95
C ALA A 122 7.34 -4.05 3.90
N VAL A 123 6.06 -4.43 4.01
CA VAL A 123 5.63 -5.83 3.82
C VAL A 123 5.60 -6.18 2.33
N LEU A 124 4.99 -5.31 1.52
CA LEU A 124 4.79 -5.53 0.09
C LEU A 124 6.09 -5.57 -0.72
N ALA A 125 7.14 -4.87 -0.28
CA ALA A 125 8.45 -4.88 -0.95
C ALA A 125 9.02 -6.30 -1.11
N ARG A 126 8.76 -7.19 -0.14
CA ARG A 126 9.17 -8.61 -0.21
C ARG A 126 8.43 -9.44 -1.25
N LEU A 127 7.33 -8.91 -1.77
CA LEU A 127 6.48 -9.51 -2.78
C LEU A 127 6.57 -8.76 -4.11
N HIS A 128 7.54 -7.84 -4.24
CA HIS A 128 7.67 -6.96 -5.40
C HIS A 128 6.40 -6.16 -5.69
N LEU A 129 5.73 -5.74 -4.61
CA LEU A 129 4.53 -4.91 -4.66
C LEU A 129 4.78 -3.57 -3.97
N HIS A 130 4.03 -2.55 -4.37
CA HIS A 130 4.11 -1.22 -3.79
C HIS A 130 2.76 -0.49 -3.84
N ILE A 131 2.47 0.34 -2.85
CA ILE A 131 1.38 1.30 -2.84
C ILE A 131 1.95 2.65 -3.24
N GLU A 132 1.69 3.07 -4.48
CA GLU A 132 2.03 4.40 -4.97
C GLU A 132 0.98 5.43 -4.53
N THR A 133 1.42 6.66 -4.30
CA THR A 133 0.52 7.81 -4.16
C THR A 133 0.51 8.58 -5.48
N ILE A 134 -0.64 8.68 -6.12
CA ILE A 134 -0.84 9.36 -7.39
C ILE A 134 -1.54 10.71 -7.19
N TRP A 135 -1.74 11.46 -8.29
CA TRP A 135 -2.36 12.78 -8.27
C TRP A 135 -3.72 12.79 -7.55
N GLY A 136 -4.03 13.89 -6.86
CA GLY A 136 -5.20 13.98 -5.97
C GLY A 136 -5.04 13.27 -4.62
N GLY A 137 -3.88 12.64 -4.36
CA GLY A 137 -3.61 11.94 -3.11
C GLY A 137 -4.15 10.51 -3.07
N SER A 138 -4.68 10.00 -4.18
CA SER A 138 -5.14 8.63 -4.33
C SER A 138 -3.98 7.63 -4.20
N LEU A 139 -4.32 6.41 -3.81
CA LEU A 139 -3.40 5.29 -3.66
C LEU A 139 -3.66 4.26 -4.76
N ARG A 140 -2.61 3.61 -5.27
CA ARG A 140 -2.73 2.52 -6.23
C ARG A 140 -1.74 1.42 -5.88
N LEU A 141 -2.18 0.17 -5.91
CA LEU A 141 -1.30 -1.00 -5.81
C LEU A 141 -0.64 -1.25 -7.17
N VAL A 142 0.68 -1.38 -7.19
CA VAL A 142 1.46 -1.66 -8.39
C VAL A 142 2.49 -2.75 -8.11
N ALA A 143 2.92 -3.45 -9.16
CA ALA A 143 4.11 -4.29 -9.11
C ALA A 143 5.36 -3.42 -9.33
N ILE A 144 6.46 -3.78 -8.66
CA ILE A 144 7.79 -3.18 -8.84
C ILE A 144 8.75 -4.26 -9.36
N PRO A 145 9.85 -3.89 -10.04
CA PRO A 145 10.85 -4.86 -10.46
C PRO A 145 11.34 -5.70 -9.27
N GLY A 146 11.39 -7.01 -9.44
CA GLY A 146 12.16 -7.87 -8.54
C GLY A 146 13.61 -7.93 -8.97
N ASP A 147 14.51 -8.03 -7.99
CA ASP A 147 15.89 -8.43 -8.26
C ASP A 147 15.80 -9.87 -8.80
N ALA A 148 16.16 -10.05 -10.08
CA ALA A 148 16.10 -11.31 -10.80
C ALA A 148 17.14 -12.32 -10.31
#